data_AF-A0A442MLD1-F1
#
_entry.id   AF-A0A442MLD1-F1
#
_cell.length_a   1.000
_cell.length_b   1.000
_cell.length_c   1.000
_cell.angle_alpha   90.00
_cell.angle_beta   90.00
_cell.angle_gamma   90.00
#
_symmetry.space_group_name_H-M   'P 1'
#
loop_
_entity.id
_entity.type
_entity.pdbx_description
1 polymer ?
#
loop_
_entity_poly.entity_id
_entity_poly.type
_entity_poly.pdbx_seq_one_letter_code
_entity_poly.pdbx_strand_id
1 'polypeptide(L)' 'MWKRIKKFFKDSETIALARLQMIVGLVAAVLTYVDPQMVAPILPAEWVPWLIVAHGYAIEYLRRRRAGDLE' A
#
# COMPACT_ATOMS: atom_id res chain seq x y z
N MET A 1 -16.62 -19.93 -14.59
CA MET A 1 -15.75 -18.76 -14.88
C MET A 1 -15.97 -17.58 -13.92
N TRP A 2 -17.22 -17.23 -13.60
CA TRP A 2 -17.55 -16.14 -12.67
C TRP A 2 -16.87 -16.23 -11.28
N LYS A 3 -16.77 -17.43 -10.70
CA LYS A 3 -16.02 -17.67 -9.44
C LYS A 3 -14.52 -17.36 -9.55
N ARG A 4 -13.88 -17.61 -10.70
CA ARG A 4 -12.47 -17.26 -10.95
C ARG A 4 -12.27 -15.76 -11.09
N ILE A 5 -13.19 -15.08 -11.78
CA ILE A 5 -13.16 -13.61 -11.91
C ILE A 5 -13.33 -12.95 -10.54
N LYS A 6 -14.31 -13.38 -9.75
CA LYS A 6 -14.47 -12.89 -8.36
C LYS A 6 -13.25 -13.18 -7.49
N LYS A 7 -12.63 -14.36 -7.62
CA LYS A 7 -11.39 -14.70 -6.89
C LYS A 7 -10.22 -13.80 -7.29
N PHE A 8 -10.08 -13.51 -8.58
CA PHE A 8 -9.06 -12.60 -9.10
C PHE A 8 -9.22 -11.17 -8.57
N PHE A 9 -10.45 -10.65 -8.51
CA PHE A 9 -10.73 -9.35 -7.91
C PHE A 9 -10.65 -9.35 -6.37
N LYS A 10 -10.87 -10.49 -5.72
CA LYS A 10 -10.72 -10.63 -4.27
C LYS A 10 -9.25 -10.65 -3.83
N ASP A 11 -8.38 -11.32 -4.59
CA ASP A 11 -6.93 -11.28 -4.41
C ASP A 11 -6.32 -9.94 -4.89
N SER A 12 -7.11 -9.11 -5.58
CA SER A 12 -6.65 -7.82 -6.14
C SER A 12 -6.44 -6.74 -5.08
N GLU A 13 -7.02 -6.81 -3.88
CA GLU A 13 -6.91 -5.71 -2.91
C GLU A 13 -5.49 -5.58 -2.36
N THR A 14 -4.84 -6.70 -2.02
CA THR A 14 -3.44 -6.72 -1.59
C THR A 14 -2.49 -6.36 -2.73
N ILE A 15 -2.79 -6.83 -3.95
CA ILE A 15 -2.03 -6.49 -5.17
C ILE A 15 -2.22 -5.00 -5.52
N ALA A 16 -3.40 -4.44 -5.31
CA ALA A 16 -3.69 -3.03 -5.53
C ALA A 16 -2.97 -2.16 -4.50
N LEU A 17 -2.93 -2.58 -3.23
CA LEU A 17 -2.15 -1.91 -2.18
C LEU A 17 -0.66 -1.92 -2.52
N ALA A 18 -0.13 -3.06 -2.95
CA ALA A 18 1.27 -3.19 -3.38
C ALA A 18 1.59 -2.33 -4.60
N ARG A 19 0.68 -2.25 -5.58
CA ARG A 19 0.81 -1.38 -6.76
C ARG A 19 0.76 0.10 -6.37
N LEU A 20 -0.12 0.47 -5.45
CA LEU A 20 -0.20 1.84 -4.94
C LEU A 20 1.09 2.21 -4.20
N GLN A 21 1.62 1.32 -3.35
CA GLN A 21 2.90 1.52 -2.68
C GLN A 21 4.04 1.72 -3.68
N MET A 22 4.09 0.90 -4.74
CA MET A 22 5.07 1.04 -5.82
C MET A 22 4.98 2.40 -6.50
N ILE A 23 3.78 2.85 -6.86
CA ILE A 23 3.57 4.16 -7.50
C ILE A 23 3.96 5.30 -6.56
N VAL A 24 3.50 5.25 -5.31
CA VAL A 24 3.82 6.28 -4.30
C VAL A 24 5.32 6.32 -4.03
N GLY A 25 5.98 5.17 -3.90
CA GLY A 25 7.43 5.07 -3.72
C GLY A 25 8.21 5.63 -4.91
N LEU A 26 7.76 5.34 -6.14
CA LEU A 26 8.37 5.90 -7.34
C LEU A 26 8.22 7.42 -7.41
N VAL A 27 7.01 7.94 -7.14
CA VAL A 27 6.76 9.40 -7.10
C VAL A 27 7.60 10.05 -6.02
N ALA A 28 7.66 9.48 -4.82
CA ALA A 28 8.48 9.99 -3.73
C ALA A 28 9.97 10.01 -4.09
N ALA A 29 10.48 8.96 -4.75
CA ALA A 29 11.86 8.90 -5.21
C ALA A 29 12.17 9.98 -6.27
N VAL A 30 11.28 10.17 -7.25
CA VAL A 30 11.42 11.21 -8.28
C VAL A 30 11.39 12.61 -7.65
N LEU A 31 10.43 12.88 -6.77
CA LEU A 31 10.32 14.19 -6.11
C LEU A 31 11.55 14.49 -5.24
N THR A 32 12.04 13.50 -4.50
CA THR A 32 13.25 13.65 -3.67
C THR A 32 14.50 13.87 -4.54
N TYR A 33 14.57 13.24 -5.72
CA TYR A 33 15.68 13.42 -6.65
C TYR A 33 15.69 14.82 -7.30
N VAL A 34 14.52 15.36 -7.65
CA VAL A 34 14.40 16.68 -8.30
C VAL A 34 14.63 17.82 -7.28
N ASP A 35 13.93 17.78 -6.15
CA ASP A 35 14.10 18.75 -5.06
C ASP A 35 13.64 18.16 -3.73
N PRO A 36 14.57 17.84 -2.81
CA PRO A 36 14.24 17.31 -1.48
C PRO A 36 13.30 18.22 -0.65
N GLN A 37 13.31 19.53 -0.89
CA GLN A 37 12.48 20.48 -0.14
C GLN A 37 11.00 20.37 -0.48
N MET A 38 10.64 19.82 -1.64
CA MET A 38 9.24 19.55 -2.02
C MET A 38 8.61 18.45 -1.17
N VAL A 39 9.40 17.48 -0.70
CA VAL A 39 8.91 16.31 0.06
C VAL A 39 8.87 16.58 1.55
N ALA A 40 9.82 17.37 2.09
CA ALA A 40 9.93 17.67 3.52
C ALA A 40 8.63 18.15 4.21
N PRO A 41 7.80 19.05 3.63
CA PRO A 41 6.56 19.47 4.26
C PRO A 41 5.41 18.45 4.12
N ILE A 42 5.48 17.54 3.15
CA ILE A 42 4.43 16.54 2.88
C ILE A 42 4.70 15.25 3.65
N LEU A 43 5.97 14.90 3.82
CA LEU A 43 6.43 13.66 4.46
C LEU A 43 7.50 13.99 5.51
N PRO A 44 7.10 14.59 6.65
CA PRO A 44 8.02 14.87 7.74
C PRO A 44 8.64 13.56 8.26
N ALA A 45 9.91 13.57 8.63
CA ALA A 45 10.62 12.36 9.09
C ALA A 45 9.92 11.68 10.29
N GLU A 46 9.28 12.47 11.15
CA GLU A 46 8.52 11.99 12.31
C GLU A 46 7.24 11.20 11.94
N TRP A 47 6.76 11.29 10.70
CA TRP A 47 5.60 10.54 10.20
C TRP A 47 5.96 9.16 9.66
N VAL A 48 7.23 8.92 9.31
CA VAL A 48 7.70 7.66 8.73
C VAL A 48 7.34 6.44 9.60
N PRO A 49 7.55 6.45 10.94
CA PRO A 49 7.16 5.32 11.78
C PRO A 49 5.66 5.03 11.73
N TRP A 50 4.84 6.08 11.74
CA TRP A 50 3.37 5.95 11.69
C TRP A 50 2.90 5.38 10.35
N LEU A 51 3.50 5.81 9.24
CA LEU A 51 3.20 5.28 7.91
C LEU A 51 3.54 3.80 7.80
N ILE A 52 4.68 3.37 8.38
CA ILE A 52 5.07 1.95 8.40
C ILE A 52 4.06 1.12 9.22
N VAL A 53 3.67 1.60 10.40
CA VAL A 53 2.68 0.92 11.24
C VAL A 53 1.33 0.84 10.55
N ALA A 54 0.85 1.95 9.95
CA ALA A 54 -0.39 1.98 9.20
C ALA A 54 -0.36 1.02 7.99
N HIS A 55 0.79 0.93 7.31
CA HIS A 55 0.98 0.01 6.19
C HIS A 55 0.94 -1.46 6.65
N GLY A 56 1.63 -1.78 7.74
CA GLY A 56 1.57 -3.11 8.36
C GLY A 56 0.14 -3.49 8.78
N TYR A 57 -0.60 -2.54 9.35
CA TYR A 57 -2.00 -2.73 9.72
C TYR A 57 -2.89 -2.95 8.49
N ALA A 58 -2.68 -2.19 7.41
CA ALA A 58 -3.41 -2.38 6.15
C ALA A 58 -3.17 -3.77 5.56
N ILE A 59 -1.93 -4.26 5.55
CA ILE A 59 -1.60 -5.61 5.10
C ILE A 59 -2.26 -6.67 6.00
N GLU A 60 -2.15 -6.52 7.31
CA GLU A 60 -2.72 -7.48 8.27
C GLU A 60 -4.25 -7.51 8.19
N TYR A 61 -4.89 -6.35 8.01
CA TYR A 61 -6.33 -6.24 7.79
C TYR A 61 -6.76 -6.96 6.50
N LEU A 62 -6.08 -6.72 5.39
CA LEU A 62 -6.34 -7.40 4.12
C LEU A 62 -6.09 -8.92 4.23
N ARG A 63 -5.06 -9.33 4.99
CA ARG A 63 -4.78 -10.74 5.29
C ARG A 63 -5.91 -11.39 6.07
N ARG A 64 -6.40 -10.74 7.15
CA ARG A 64 -7.50 -11.25 7.98
C ARG A 64 -8.82 -11.32 7.22
N ARG A 65 -9.10 -10.31 6.38
CA ARG A 65 -10.29 -10.31 5.51
C ARG A 65 -10.30 -11.48 4.52
N ARG A 66 -9.12 -11.96 4.10
CA ARG A 66 -8.93 -13.16 3.28
C ARG A 66 -8.95 -14.46 4.08
N ALA A 67 -8.57 -14.43 5.36
CA ALA A 67 -8.57 -15.65 6.19
C ALA A 67 -9.99 -16.14 6.48
N GLY A 68 -10.97 -15.24 6.58
CA GLY A 68 -12.39 -15.59 6.70
C GLY A 68 -12.99 -16.29 5.46
N ASP A 69 -12.23 -16.43 4.38
CA ASP A 69 -12.61 -17.17 3.16
C ASP A 69 -12.37 -18.68 3.26
N LEU A 70 -11.59 -19.10 4.26
CA LEU A 70 -11.06 -20.45 4.43
C LEU A 70 -11.88 -21.28 5.44
N GLU A 71 -12.97 -20.71 5.98
CA GLU A 71 -14.00 -21.41 6.77
C GLU A 71 -15.17 -21.86 5.90
#